data_AF-A0A1G9MSR1-F1
#
_entry.id   AF-A0A1G9MSR1-F1
#
_cell.length_a   1.000
_cell.length_b   1.000
_cell.length_c   1.000
_cell.angle_alpha   90.00
_cell.angle_beta   90.00
_cell.angle_gamma   90.00
#
_symmetry.space_group_name_H-M   'P 1'
#
loop_
_entity.id
_entity.type
_entity.pdbx_description
1 polymer ?
#
loop_
_entity_poly.entity_id
_entity_poly.type
_entity_poly.pdbx_seq_one_letter_code
_entity_poly.pdbx_strand_id
1 'polypeptide(L)'
;MPYAEGEMDAPGLFEIAQPPDPQHARGSGILGTGAATGDEPLAVRMRPRTLDELVGQDHLLGAGSPLRQVVEGRQPLSVILWGPPGSGKTTIAHLVAQSGDRRFRAMSALNSGVKDVRAAIDEARRVRRTGGPQTILFIDEVHRFTKTQQDSLLGAVEDRTITLLAATT
;
A
#
# COMPACT_ATOMS: atom_id res chain seq x y z
N MET A 1 -55.21 17.68 -43.29
CA MET A 1 -54.10 18.25 -44.08
C MET A 1 -53.20 19.01 -43.13
N PRO A 2 -51.91 18.66 -43.04
CA PRO A 2 -51.04 18.93 -41.88
C PRO A 2 -50.21 20.21 -42.06
N TYR A 3 -49.77 20.80 -40.95
CA TYR A 3 -48.57 21.63 -40.94
C TYR A 3 -47.61 21.03 -39.92
N ALA A 4 -46.43 20.68 -40.42
CA ALA A 4 -45.29 20.18 -39.69
C ALA A 4 -44.62 21.32 -38.93
N GLU A 5 -44.38 21.13 -37.63
CA GLU A 5 -43.48 22.00 -36.87
C GLU A 5 -42.17 21.25 -36.64
N GLY A 6 -41.11 21.91 -37.07
CA GLY A 6 -39.76 21.38 -37.14
C GLY A 6 -39.07 21.31 -35.78
N GLU A 7 -38.31 20.24 -35.68
CA GLU A 7 -37.24 19.97 -34.74
C GLU A 7 -36.17 21.08 -34.81
N MET A 8 -35.96 21.77 -33.68
CA MET A 8 -34.70 22.47 -33.39
C MET A 8 -34.14 21.88 -32.09
N ASP A 9 -33.47 20.76 -32.25
CA ASP A 9 -32.66 20.14 -31.20
C ASP A 9 -31.36 20.95 -31.07
N ALA A 10 -31.24 21.72 -29.99
CA ALA A 10 -29.99 22.39 -29.63
C ALA A 10 -29.17 21.41 -28.80
N PRO A 11 -27.93 21.05 -29.18
CA PRO A 11 -27.14 20.11 -28.40
C PRO A 11 -26.74 20.76 -27.08
N GLY A 12 -27.37 20.32 -26.00
CA GLY A 12 -26.97 20.63 -24.62
C GLY A 12 -25.55 20.12 -24.38
N LEU A 13 -24.63 21.05 -24.14
CA LEU A 13 -23.18 20.82 -24.03
C LEU A 13 -22.73 20.05 -22.77
N PHE A 14 -23.64 19.41 -22.02
CA PHE A 14 -23.31 18.66 -20.81
C PHE A 14 -24.28 17.49 -20.59
N GLU A 15 -24.14 16.44 -21.40
CA GLU A 15 -24.72 15.14 -21.07
C GLU A 15 -23.83 14.47 -20.01
N ILE A 16 -24.19 14.66 -18.74
CA ILE A 16 -23.55 13.96 -17.63
C ILE A 16 -23.99 12.49 -17.74
N ALA A 17 -23.08 11.64 -18.22
CA ALA A 17 -23.25 10.20 -18.23
C ALA A 17 -23.70 9.73 -16.83
N GLN A 18 -24.84 9.06 -16.81
CA GLN A 18 -25.43 8.48 -15.61
C GLN A 18 -24.45 7.45 -15.02
N PRO A 19 -24.05 7.54 -13.74
CA PRO A 19 -23.14 6.56 -13.17
C PRO A 19 -23.82 5.18 -13.12
N PRO A 20 -23.08 4.09 -13.39
CA PRO A 20 -23.65 2.75 -13.36
C PRO A 20 -24.03 2.31 -11.94
N ASP A 21 -25.10 1.52 -11.87
CA ASP A 21 -25.79 0.97 -10.70
C ASP A 21 -24.84 0.26 -9.69
N PRO A 22 -24.95 0.46 -8.35
CA PRO A 22 -23.91 0.03 -7.40
C PRO A 22 -23.88 -1.47 -7.06
N GLN A 23 -24.55 -2.35 -7.81
CA GLN A 23 -24.83 -3.71 -7.32
C GLN A 23 -23.82 -4.82 -7.67
N HIS A 24 -22.62 -4.49 -8.18
CA HIS A 24 -21.60 -5.50 -8.49
C HIS A 24 -20.25 -5.37 -7.77
N ALA A 25 -20.17 -4.67 -6.63
CA ALA A 25 -18.97 -4.67 -5.79
C ALA A 25 -18.95 -5.84 -4.79
N ARG A 26 -18.90 -7.07 -5.30
CA ARG A 26 -18.41 -8.24 -4.53
C ARG A 26 -17.19 -8.81 -5.24
N GLY A 27 -16.02 -8.35 -4.83
CA GLY A 27 -14.72 -8.82 -5.31
C GLY A 27 -13.65 -8.58 -4.25
N SER A 28 -13.14 -9.68 -3.72
CA SER A 28 -12.04 -9.80 -2.77
C SER A 28 -10.80 -8.96 -3.15
N GLY A 29 -10.10 -8.40 -2.15
CA GLY A 29 -8.98 -7.50 -2.36
C GLY A 29 -7.85 -8.10 -3.20
N ILE A 30 -7.26 -7.27 -4.06
CA ILE A 30 -5.99 -7.57 -4.72
C ILE A 30 -5.19 -6.27 -4.81
N LEU A 31 -4.02 -6.28 -4.15
CA LEU A 31 -2.88 -5.44 -4.48
C LEU A 31 -2.52 -5.74 -5.94
N GLY A 32 -3.15 -5.01 -6.86
CA GLY A 32 -2.99 -5.19 -8.30
C GLY A 32 -1.84 -4.35 -8.82
N THR A 33 -0.80 -5.02 -9.27
CA THR A 33 0.13 -4.52 -10.27
C THR A 33 -0.61 -4.44 -11.61
N GLY A 34 -1.33 -3.34 -11.85
CA GLY A 34 -1.89 -3.02 -13.15
C GLY A 34 -1.12 -1.87 -13.78
N ALA A 35 -0.71 -1.99 -15.04
CA ALA A 35 -0.49 -0.78 -15.83
C ALA A 35 -1.77 0.04 -15.73
N ALA A 36 -1.67 1.30 -15.31
CA ALA A 36 -2.81 2.17 -15.06
C ALA A 36 -3.79 2.08 -16.24
N THR A 37 -4.87 1.34 -16.06
CA THR A 37 -5.99 1.33 -17.00
C THR A 37 -6.70 2.67 -16.83
N GLY A 38 -7.36 3.14 -17.89
CA GLY A 38 -8.05 4.44 -17.88
C GLY A 38 -9.03 4.64 -16.71
N ASP A 39 -9.50 3.53 -16.12
CA ASP A 39 -10.48 3.46 -15.04
C ASP A 39 -9.89 3.51 -13.61
N GLU A 40 -8.57 3.49 -13.42
CA GLU A 40 -8.01 3.66 -12.06
C GLU A 40 -8.18 5.10 -11.56
N PRO A 41 -8.56 5.32 -10.27
CA PRO A 41 -8.66 6.64 -9.69
C PRO A 41 -7.35 7.42 -9.84
N LEU A 42 -7.44 8.72 -10.14
CA LEU A 42 -6.25 9.58 -10.38
C LEU A 42 -5.22 9.47 -9.24
N ALA A 43 -5.67 9.38 -7.99
CA ALA A 43 -4.81 9.24 -6.82
C ALA A 43 -3.92 7.98 -6.85
N VAL A 44 -4.36 6.89 -7.49
CA VAL A 44 -3.56 5.68 -7.68
C VAL A 44 -2.53 5.90 -8.78
N ARG A 45 -2.97 6.48 -9.91
CA ARG A 45 -2.11 6.74 -11.08
C ARG A 45 -0.99 7.75 -10.80
N MET A 46 -1.23 8.70 -9.90
CA MET A 46 -0.27 9.73 -9.50
C MET A 46 0.70 9.25 -8.41
N ARG A 47 0.64 8.00 -7.97
CA ARG A 47 1.60 7.50 -6.96
C ARG A 47 3.01 7.50 -7.54
N PRO A 48 3.98 8.09 -6.83
CA PRO A 48 5.40 7.97 -7.15
C PRO A 48 5.80 6.51 -7.40
N ARG A 49 6.67 6.29 -8.38
CA ARG A 49 7.24 4.99 -8.73
C ARG A 49 8.59 4.77 -8.08
N THR A 50 9.29 5.85 -7.78
CA THR A 50 10.59 5.84 -7.11
C THR A 50 10.56 6.73 -5.88
N LEU A 51 11.50 6.50 -4.96
CA LEU A 51 11.64 7.37 -3.77
C LEU A 51 12.07 8.78 -4.14
N ASP A 52 12.79 8.96 -5.24
CA ASP A 52 13.25 10.27 -5.70
C ASP A 52 12.09 11.12 -6.28
N GLU A 53 10.96 10.51 -6.62
CA GLU A 53 9.71 11.17 -7.03
C GLU A 53 8.83 11.61 -5.83
N LEU A 54 9.19 11.24 -4.60
CA LEU A 54 8.40 11.56 -3.41
C LEU A 54 8.62 13.02 -3.00
N VAL A 55 7.58 13.85 -3.14
CA VAL A 55 7.63 15.28 -2.82
C VAL A 55 7.34 15.55 -1.34
N GLY A 56 8.09 16.49 -0.74
CA GLY A 56 7.80 17.04 0.58
C GLY A 56 8.27 16.19 1.77
N GLN A 57 9.09 15.16 1.50
CA GLN A 57 9.62 14.24 2.52
C GLN A 57 11.16 14.18 2.50
N ASP A 58 11.83 15.28 2.12
CA ASP A 58 13.29 15.33 1.91
C ASP A 58 14.09 14.86 3.14
N HIS A 59 13.59 15.14 4.34
CA HIS A 59 14.19 14.68 5.60
C HIS A 59 14.15 13.16 5.78
N LEU A 60 13.18 12.47 5.19
CA LEU A 60 13.10 11.00 5.16
C LEU A 60 13.94 10.40 4.03
N LEU A 61 14.29 11.18 3.01
CA LEU A 61 14.98 10.70 1.80
C LEU A 61 16.46 11.07 1.74
N GLY A 62 16.91 11.95 2.63
CA GLY A 62 18.30 12.36 2.74
C GLY A 62 19.27 11.19 2.89
N ALA A 63 20.51 11.40 2.43
CA ALA A 63 21.55 10.38 2.53
C ALA A 63 21.75 9.92 3.98
N GLY A 64 21.71 8.61 4.20
CA GLY A 64 21.86 8.01 5.52
C GLY A 64 20.61 8.04 6.39
N SER A 65 19.47 8.54 5.92
CA SER A 65 18.20 8.45 6.65
C SER A 65 17.82 6.98 6.91
N PRO A 66 17.08 6.67 8.00
CA PRO A 66 16.67 5.30 8.28
C PRO A 66 15.90 4.65 7.12
N LEU A 67 15.02 5.42 6.46
CA LEU A 67 14.25 4.94 5.32
C LEU A 67 15.15 4.64 4.11
N ARG A 68 16.13 5.52 3.81
CA ARG A 68 17.09 5.30 2.72
C ARG A 68 17.98 4.08 3.00
N GLN A 69 18.38 3.86 4.25
CA GLN A 69 19.16 2.67 4.63
C GLN A 69 18.37 1.35 4.47
N VAL A 70 17.06 1.36 4.75
CA VAL A 70 16.19 0.18 4.54
C VAL A 70 16.07 -0.15 3.05
N VAL A 71 15.87 0.88 2.24
CA VAL A 71 15.72 0.83 0.77
C VAL A 71 17.00 0.35 0.09
N GLU A 72 18.16 0.85 0.53
CA GLU A 72 19.46 0.45 0.01
C GLU A 72 19.90 -0.92 0.53
N GLY A 73 19.08 -1.58 1.36
CA GLY A 73 19.37 -2.90 1.93
C GLY A 73 20.55 -2.90 2.91
N ARG A 74 21.06 -1.73 3.30
CA ARG A 74 22.27 -1.56 4.11
C ARG A 74 22.07 -2.09 5.53
N GLN A 75 20.86 -1.95 6.09
CA GLN A 75 20.53 -2.47 7.41
C GLN A 75 19.08 -2.99 7.48
N PRO A 76 18.82 -4.08 8.23
CA PRO A 76 17.47 -4.50 8.57
C PRO A 76 16.94 -3.62 9.72
N LEU A 77 16.45 -2.42 9.38
CA LEU A 77 15.83 -1.51 10.35
C LEU A 77 14.30 -1.64 10.28
N SER A 78 13.68 -1.82 11.45
CA SER A 78 12.22 -1.69 11.57
C SER A 78 11.85 -0.21 11.66
N VAL A 79 10.87 0.22 10.87
CA VAL A 79 10.49 1.64 10.74
C VAL A 79 9.00 1.79 11.00
N ILE A 80 8.63 2.84 11.74
CA ILE A 80 7.24 3.26 11.92
C ILE A 80 7.07 4.60 11.19
N LEU A 81 6.18 4.63 10.21
CA LEU A 81 5.77 5.82 9.48
C LEU A 81 4.60 6.46 10.22
N TRP A 82 4.80 7.65 10.76
CA TRP A 82 3.77 8.41 11.46
C TRP A 82 3.50 9.74 10.77
N GLY A 83 2.23 10.11 10.65
CA GLY A 83 1.82 11.40 10.12
C GLY A 83 0.35 11.43 9.71
N PRO A 84 -0.19 12.61 9.35
CA PRO A 84 -1.60 12.79 9.03
C PRO A 84 -2.08 11.91 7.85
N PRO A 85 -3.39 11.67 7.72
CA PRO A 85 -3.94 10.97 6.55
C PRO A 85 -3.55 11.70 5.26
N GLY A 86 -3.20 10.94 4.21
CA GLY A 86 -2.75 11.51 2.94
C GLY A 86 -1.26 11.89 2.86
N SER A 87 -0.47 11.71 3.93
CA SER A 87 0.98 12.01 3.93
C SER A 87 1.85 11.04 3.12
N GLY A 88 1.26 10.07 2.43
CA GLY A 88 1.98 9.14 1.56
C GLY A 88 2.63 7.93 2.28
N LYS A 89 2.29 7.62 3.54
CA LYS A 89 2.85 6.47 4.28
C LYS A 89 2.76 5.14 3.52
N THR A 90 1.57 4.81 3.00
CA THR A 90 1.36 3.59 2.20
C THR A 90 2.15 3.63 0.90
N THR A 91 2.26 4.82 0.28
CA THR A 91 3.10 5.02 -0.91
C THR A 91 4.57 4.75 -0.59
N ILE A 92 5.10 5.33 0.49
CA ILE A 92 6.46 5.10 0.96
C ILE A 92 6.71 3.61 1.19
N ALA A 93 5.78 2.92 1.85
CA ALA A 93 5.90 1.49 2.08
C ALA A 93 5.94 0.67 0.80
N HIS A 94 5.15 1.05 -0.20
CA HIS A 94 5.17 0.42 -1.51
C HIS A 94 6.48 0.69 -2.26
N LEU A 95 7.01 1.90 -2.17
CA LEU A 95 8.31 2.23 -2.77
C LEU A 95 9.44 1.42 -2.13
N VAL A 96 9.44 1.29 -0.80
CA VAL A 96 10.38 0.44 -0.06
C VAL A 96 10.26 -1.02 -0.51
N ALA A 97 9.05 -1.51 -0.79
CA ALA A 97 8.82 -2.86 -1.29
C ALA A 97 9.48 -3.13 -2.65
N GLN A 98 9.46 -2.12 -3.54
CA GLN A 98 10.08 -2.21 -4.87
C GLN A 98 11.60 -1.99 -4.81
N SER A 99 12.09 -1.45 -3.71
CA SER A 99 13.49 -1.09 -3.53
C SER A 99 14.27 -2.27 -2.94
N GLY A 100 14.81 -3.11 -3.82
CA GLY A 100 15.77 -4.17 -3.46
C GLY A 100 15.25 -5.59 -3.58
N ASP A 101 16.14 -6.56 -3.36
CA ASP A 101 15.86 -7.99 -3.49
C ASP A 101 15.29 -8.56 -2.19
N ARG A 102 14.11 -8.05 -1.80
CA ARG A 102 13.40 -8.44 -0.58
C ARG A 102 11.98 -8.82 -0.89
N ARG A 103 11.46 -9.80 -0.15
CA ARG A 103 10.05 -10.18 -0.26
C ARG A 103 9.21 -9.16 0.49
N PHE A 104 8.13 -8.68 -0.11
CA PHE A 104 7.19 -7.78 0.55
C PHE A 104 5.87 -8.47 0.85
N ARG A 105 5.37 -8.28 2.08
CA ARG A 105 4.03 -8.73 2.50
C ARG A 105 3.34 -7.57 3.20
N ALA A 106 2.19 -7.15 2.71
CA ALA A 106 1.36 -6.12 3.34
C ALA A 106 0.15 -6.73 4.05
N MET A 107 -0.23 -6.12 5.16
CA MET A 107 -1.46 -6.39 5.88
C MET A 107 -1.99 -5.13 6.57
N SER A 108 -3.27 -5.10 6.90
CA SER A 108 -3.88 -3.99 7.66
C SER A 108 -4.26 -4.48 9.05
N ALA A 109 -3.95 -3.68 10.07
CA ALA A 109 -4.32 -3.98 11.45
C ALA A 109 -5.84 -4.06 11.66
N LEU A 110 -6.61 -3.41 10.80
CA LEU A 110 -8.07 -3.37 10.88
C LEU A 110 -8.71 -4.71 10.48
N ASN A 111 -8.08 -5.45 9.57
CA ASN A 111 -8.66 -6.67 8.98
C ASN A 111 -7.85 -7.95 9.26
N SER A 112 -6.72 -7.85 9.95
CA SER A 112 -5.83 -8.98 10.24
C SER A 112 -5.96 -9.45 11.68
N GLY A 113 -6.20 -10.73 11.90
CA GLY A 113 -6.17 -11.36 13.22
C GLY A 113 -4.79 -11.90 13.60
N VAL A 114 -4.66 -12.44 14.82
CA VAL A 114 -3.43 -13.08 15.32
C VAL A 114 -2.98 -14.25 14.42
N LYS A 115 -3.94 -14.98 13.83
CA LYS A 115 -3.63 -16.09 12.91
C LYS A 115 -2.95 -15.59 11.64
N ASP A 116 -3.38 -14.46 11.09
CA ASP A 116 -2.81 -13.87 9.88
C ASP A 116 -1.37 -13.38 10.12
N VAL A 117 -1.12 -12.78 11.29
CA VAL A 117 0.22 -12.35 11.70
C VAL A 117 1.15 -13.56 11.82
N ARG A 118 0.73 -14.63 12.50
CA ARG A 118 1.53 -15.86 12.62
C ARG A 118 1.78 -16.52 11.27
N ALA A 119 0.78 -16.58 10.40
CA ALA A 119 0.93 -17.15 9.07
C ALA A 119 1.97 -16.38 8.22
N ALA A 120 1.95 -15.04 8.28
CA ALA A 120 2.94 -14.21 7.61
C ALA A 120 4.36 -14.45 8.13
N ILE A 121 4.51 -14.60 9.45
CA ILE A 121 5.79 -14.92 10.10
C ILE A 121 6.29 -16.32 9.68
N ASP A 122 5.42 -17.32 9.71
CA ASP A 122 5.78 -18.70 9.37
C ASP A 122 6.14 -18.86 7.89
N GLU A 123 5.50 -18.08 7.02
CA GLU A 123 5.91 -17.95 5.63
C GLU A 123 7.30 -17.32 5.50
N ALA A 124 7.56 -16.19 6.17
CA ALA A 124 8.88 -15.55 6.18
C ALA A 124 9.98 -16.50 6.69
N ARG A 125 9.70 -17.29 7.74
CA ARG A 125 10.63 -18.31 8.26
C ARG A 125 10.91 -19.41 7.25
N ARG A 126 9.89 -19.88 6.52
CA ARG A 126 10.07 -20.90 5.48
C ARG A 126 10.98 -20.38 4.35
N VAL A 127 10.71 -19.18 3.85
CA VAL A 127 11.53 -18.54 2.81
C VAL A 127 12.97 -18.40 3.26
N ARG A 128 13.20 -17.90 4.48
CA ARG A 128 14.55 -17.71 5.01
C ARG A 128 15.30 -19.04 5.18
N ARG A 129 14.62 -20.11 5.62
CA ARG A 129 15.24 -21.45 5.76
C ARG A 129 15.67 -22.06 4.43
N THR A 130 15.00 -21.74 3.33
CA THR A 130 15.39 -22.20 1.98
C THR A 130 16.44 -21.30 1.33
N GLY A 131 17.04 -20.37 2.07
CA GLY A 131 18.00 -19.39 1.53
C GLY A 131 17.37 -18.27 0.70
N GLY A 132 16.05 -18.10 0.78
CA GLY A 132 15.33 -17.04 0.06
C GLY A 132 15.53 -15.65 0.69
N PRO A 133 15.03 -14.61 0.02
CA PRO A 133 15.23 -13.22 0.43
C PRO A 133 14.52 -12.90 1.76
N GLN A 134 15.04 -11.90 2.46
CA GLN A 134 14.43 -11.40 3.70
C GLN A 134 13.04 -10.81 3.43
N THR A 135 12.11 -10.98 4.38
CA THR A 135 10.74 -10.47 4.24
C THR A 135 10.58 -9.14 4.96
N ILE A 136 10.05 -8.14 4.25
CA ILE A 136 9.51 -6.90 4.81
C ILE A 136 8.01 -7.12 5.04
N LEU A 137 7.59 -7.04 6.31
CA LEU A 137 6.19 -7.09 6.70
C LEU A 137 5.68 -5.67 6.92
N PHE A 138 4.79 -5.22 6.04
CA PHE A 138 4.11 -3.95 6.17
C PHE A 138 2.80 -4.09 6.94
N ILE A 139 2.61 -3.29 7.98
CA ILE A 139 1.36 -3.22 8.76
C ILE A 139 0.81 -1.80 8.75
N ASP A 140 -0.33 -1.62 8.10
CA ASP A 140 -1.06 -0.35 8.13
C ASP A 140 -1.94 -0.23 9.37
N GLU A 141 -2.13 0.99 9.85
CA GLU A 141 -2.87 1.33 11.07
C GLU A 141 -2.45 0.54 12.31
N VAL A 142 -1.14 0.39 12.52
CA VAL A 142 -0.56 -0.43 13.60
C VAL A 142 -1.07 -0.05 14.99
N HIS A 143 -1.53 1.19 15.18
CA HIS A 143 -2.16 1.65 16.43
C HIS A 143 -3.43 0.86 16.81
N ARG A 144 -4.04 0.14 15.86
CA ARG A 144 -5.23 -0.71 16.08
C ARG A 144 -4.90 -2.13 16.51
N PHE A 145 -3.64 -2.54 16.52
CA PHE A 145 -3.24 -3.84 17.03
C PHE A 145 -3.53 -3.97 18.53
N THR A 146 -4.17 -5.07 18.88
CA THR A 146 -4.28 -5.58 20.25
C THR A 146 -2.91 -6.02 20.77
N LYS A 147 -2.77 -6.06 22.10
CA LYS A 147 -1.55 -6.57 22.75
C LYS A 147 -1.17 -7.97 22.26
N THR A 148 -2.14 -8.86 22.10
CA THR A 148 -1.90 -10.22 21.59
C THR A 148 -1.31 -10.23 20.17
N GLN A 149 -1.74 -9.31 19.29
CA GLN A 149 -1.15 -9.19 17.95
C GLN A 149 0.29 -8.65 18.02
N GLN A 150 0.55 -7.64 18.85
CA GLN A 150 1.90 -7.11 19.06
C GLN A 150 2.85 -8.18 19.62
N ASP A 151 2.43 -8.91 20.65
CA ASP A 151 3.20 -10.01 21.25
C ASP A 151 3.48 -11.12 20.24
N SER A 152 2.53 -11.40 19.34
CA SER A 152 2.71 -12.41 18.28
C SER A 152 3.75 -12.01 17.23
N LEU A 153 4.06 -10.72 17.11
CA LEU A 153 5.01 -10.17 16.15
C LEU A 153 6.41 -10.00 16.75
N LEU A 154 6.50 -9.68 18.05
CA LEU A 154 7.72 -9.24 18.72
C LEU A 154 8.93 -10.17 18.45
N GLY A 155 8.78 -11.46 18.72
CA GLY A 155 9.87 -12.43 18.54
C GLY A 155 10.39 -12.49 17.11
N ALA A 156 9.52 -12.33 16.11
CA ALA A 156 9.90 -12.37 14.69
C ALA A 156 10.65 -11.10 14.22
N VAL A 157 10.44 -9.99 14.92
CA VAL A 157 11.19 -8.74 14.69
C VAL A 157 12.54 -8.82 15.39
N GLU A 158 12.58 -9.32 16.62
CA GLU A 158 13.80 -9.47 17.43
C GLU A 158 14.79 -10.46 16.81
N ASP A 159 14.32 -11.62 16.34
CA ASP A 159 15.13 -12.66 15.67
C ASP A 159 15.45 -12.34 14.19
N ARG A 160 14.98 -11.17 13.72
CA ARG A 160 15.10 -10.67 12.35
C ARG A 160 14.54 -11.64 11.30
N THR A 161 13.53 -12.44 11.65
CA THR A 161 12.73 -13.20 10.68
C THR A 161 12.06 -12.25 9.70
N ILE A 162 11.56 -11.13 10.20
CA ILE A 162 10.94 -10.06 9.40
C ILE A 162 11.61 -8.71 9.69
N THR A 163 11.58 -7.82 8.70
CA THR A 163 11.73 -6.39 8.91
C THR A 163 10.36 -5.76 8.96
N LEU A 164 10.03 -5.09 10.07
CA LEU A 164 8.73 -4.45 10.22
C LEU A 164 8.76 -3.07 9.58
N LEU A 165 7.78 -2.80 8.72
CA LEU A 165 7.42 -1.45 8.31
C LEU A 165 5.99 -1.19 8.77
N ALA A 166 5.79 -0.29 9.73
CA ALA A 166 4.47 0.00 10.24
C ALA A 166 4.03 1.41 9.80
N ALA A 167 2.73 1.61 9.62
CA ALA A 167 2.15 2.93 9.41
C ALA A 167 1.07 3.22 10.46
N THR A 168 0.98 4.47 10.89
CA THR A 168 -0.11 4.97 11.72
C THR A 168 -0.39 6.43 11.40
N THR A 169 -1.65 6.84 11.53
CA THR A 169 -2.06 8.24 11.58
C THR A 169 -1.75 8.88 12.92
#